data_AF-A0A6M0QX34-F1
#
_entry.id   AF-A0A6M0QX34-F1
#
_cell.length_a   1.000
_cell.length_b   1.000
_cell.length_c   1.000
_cell.angle_alpha   90.00
_cell.angle_beta   90.00
_cell.angle_gamma   90.00
#
_symmetry.space_group_name_H-M   'P 1'
#
loop_
_entity.id
_entity.type
_entity.pdbx_description
1 polymer ?
#
loop_
_entity_poly.entity_id
_entity_poly.type
_entity_poly.pdbx_seq_one_letter_code
_entity_poly.pdbx_strand_id
1 'polypeptide(L)'
;MSDETIPAAPTDEQAFLRVRPLPEGLEKIEPIPGAVNVRFLDCAASWPEGYKVHRTAGSKREGYARKRDIYLYLQASQAYEARDCGCAGKVAPWEPVEAIYAGLQHEFGEVTQAQTATYASAAARLIDAVEMMCQGRF
;
A
#
# COMPACT_ATOMS: atom_id res chain seq x y z
N MET A 1 16.36 13.43 39.05
CA MET A 1 15.43 12.40 38.56
C MET A 1 15.09 12.81 37.16
N SER A 2 15.69 12.15 36.17
CA SER A 2 15.46 12.47 34.76
C SER A 2 14.13 11.85 34.38
N ASP A 3 13.14 12.70 34.09
CA ASP A 3 11.84 12.30 33.60
C ASP A 3 12.02 11.89 32.13
N GLU A 4 12.10 10.58 31.89
CA GLU A 4 12.16 10.00 30.56
C GLU A 4 10.75 10.01 29.98
N THR A 5 10.43 11.06 29.23
CA THR A 5 9.16 11.16 28.52
C THR A 5 9.13 10.08 27.44
N ILE A 6 8.42 8.98 27.71
CA ILE A 6 8.12 7.96 26.70
C ILE A 6 7.32 8.64 25.59
N PRO A 7 7.75 8.59 24.31
CA PRO A 7 6.97 9.18 23.24
C PRO A 7 5.62 8.46 23.17
N ALA A 8 4.54 9.24 23.23
CA ALA A 8 3.18 8.74 23.11
C ALA A 8 3.06 7.90 21.83
N ALA A 9 2.49 6.70 21.95
CA ALA A 9 2.12 5.90 20.79
C ALA A 9 1.21 6.74 19.87
N PRO A 10 1.40 6.72 18.55
CA PRO A 10 0.54 7.47 17.64
C PRO A 10 -0.91 7.10 17.87
N THR A 11 -1.75 8.12 18.04
CA THR A 11 -3.21 7.95 18.15
C THR A 11 -3.77 7.52 16.80
N ASP A 12 -4.84 6.72 16.81
CA ASP A 12 -5.48 6.21 15.58
C ASP A 12 -5.91 7.35 14.62
N GLU A 13 -6.19 8.55 15.15
CA GLU A 13 -6.50 9.76 14.37
C GLU A 13 -5.34 10.25 13.50
N GLN A 14 -4.08 10.12 13.93
CA GLN A 14 -2.92 10.56 13.14
C GLN A 14 -2.60 9.60 12.00
N ALA A 15 -2.86 8.30 12.18
CA ALA A 15 -2.75 7.30 11.12
C ALA A 15 -3.85 7.46 10.06
N PHE A 16 -5.02 7.96 10.45
CA PHE A 16 -6.17 8.23 9.58
C PHE A 16 -5.91 9.33 8.54
N LEU A 17 -4.96 10.23 8.78
CA LEU A 17 -4.70 11.37 7.89
C LEU A 17 -3.88 11.03 6.62
N ARG A 18 -3.44 9.77 6.46
CA ARG A 18 -2.57 9.39 5.33
C ARG A 18 -3.12 8.29 4.43
N VAL A 19 -3.95 7.40 4.97
CA VAL A 19 -4.78 6.48 4.17
C VAL A 19 -6.13 7.15 3.94
N ARG A 20 -6.50 7.34 2.68
CA ARG A 20 -7.82 7.88 2.34
C ARG A 20 -8.91 6.97 2.90
N PRO A 21 -10.02 7.51 3.42
CA PRO A 21 -11.18 6.71 3.79
C PRO A 21 -11.54 5.76 2.66
N LEU A 22 -11.66 4.48 3.00
CA LEU A 22 -11.98 3.46 2.00
C LEU A 22 -13.42 3.67 1.49
N PRO A 23 -13.69 3.37 0.21
CA PRO A 23 -15.05 3.39 -0.33
C PRO A 23 -15.99 2.51 0.48
N GLU A 24 -17.25 2.91 0.58
CA GLU A 24 -18.30 2.05 1.14
C GLU A 24 -18.60 0.88 0.19
N GLY A 25 -19.00 -0.27 0.74
CA GLY A 25 -19.46 -1.41 -0.05
C GLY A 25 -18.38 -2.20 -0.79
N LEU A 26 -17.11 -2.14 -0.35
CA LEU A 26 -16.02 -2.95 -0.92
C LEU A 26 -16.33 -4.46 -0.95
N GLU A 27 -17.22 -4.93 -0.07
CA GLU A 27 -17.67 -6.32 0.02
C GLU A 27 -18.76 -6.71 -1.00
N LYS A 28 -19.30 -5.74 -1.75
CA LYS A 28 -20.40 -5.96 -2.73
C LYS A 28 -20.00 -5.55 -4.14
N ILE A 29 -18.71 -5.61 -4.45
CA ILE A 29 -18.20 -5.21 -5.76
C ILE A 29 -18.58 -6.24 -6.81
N GLU A 30 -19.27 -5.77 -7.85
CA GLU A 30 -19.62 -6.61 -8.99
C GLU A 30 -18.40 -6.85 -9.90
N PRO A 31 -18.25 -8.08 -10.42
CA PRO A 31 -17.22 -8.40 -11.41
C PRO A 31 -17.34 -7.54 -12.66
N ILE A 32 -16.21 -7.22 -13.29
CA ILE A 32 -16.18 -6.61 -14.61
C ILE A 32 -16.38 -7.71 -15.66
N PRO A 33 -17.46 -7.67 -16.47
CA PRO A 33 -17.69 -8.69 -17.49
C PRO A 33 -16.55 -8.74 -18.51
N GLY A 34 -15.95 -9.93 -18.67
CA GLY A 34 -14.86 -10.15 -19.63
C GLY A 34 -13.51 -9.56 -19.21
N ALA A 35 -13.32 -9.15 -17.95
CA ALA A 35 -12.02 -8.70 -17.47
C ALA A 35 -10.96 -9.79 -17.61
N VAL A 36 -9.77 -9.39 -18.07
CA VAL A 36 -8.58 -10.24 -18.13
C VAL A 36 -7.66 -9.82 -17.00
N ASN A 37 -7.62 -10.64 -15.95
CA ASN A 37 -6.78 -10.38 -14.80
C ASN A 37 -5.30 -10.73 -15.07
N VAL A 38 -4.41 -9.76 -14.92
CA VAL A 38 -2.96 -9.97 -14.92
C VAL A 38 -2.46 -9.82 -13.50
N ARG A 39 -1.73 -10.79 -12.96
CA ARG A 39 -1.20 -10.64 -11.59
C ARG A 39 -0.12 -9.57 -11.56
N PHE A 40 -0.04 -8.80 -10.47
CA PHE A 40 1.01 -7.81 -10.27
C PHE A 40 2.42 -8.44 -10.41
N LEU A 41 2.59 -9.68 -9.95
CA LEU A 41 3.84 -10.43 -10.07
C LEU A 41 4.26 -10.69 -11.52
N ASP A 42 3.30 -10.73 -12.45
CA ASP A 42 3.54 -10.93 -13.88
C ASP A 42 3.81 -9.59 -14.62
N CYS A 43 3.71 -8.45 -13.91
CA CYS A 43 3.91 -7.10 -14.45
C CYS A 43 5.34 -6.57 -14.36
N ALA A 44 6.35 -7.44 -14.25
CA ALA A 44 7.75 -7.06 -13.99
C ALA A 44 8.32 -6.00 -14.96
N ALA A 45 7.91 -6.05 -16.24
CA ALA A 45 8.32 -5.08 -17.26
C ALA A 45 7.78 -3.66 -16.98
N SER A 46 6.63 -3.55 -16.30
CA SER A 46 5.95 -2.29 -16.02
C SER A 46 6.32 -1.70 -14.65
N TRP A 47 6.95 -2.47 -13.76
CA TRP A 47 7.27 -1.98 -12.41
C TRP A 47 8.12 -0.71 -12.43
N PRO A 48 7.84 0.26 -11.54
CA PRO A 48 8.66 1.46 -11.44
C PRO A 48 10.05 1.10 -10.94
N GLU A 49 11.06 1.87 -11.36
CA GLU A 49 12.45 1.59 -11.04
C GLU A 49 12.70 1.54 -9.52
N GLY A 50 12.07 2.44 -8.77
CA GLY A 50 12.15 2.44 -7.31
C GLY A 50 11.62 1.15 -6.65
N TYR A 51 10.54 0.56 -7.18
CA TYR A 51 10.05 -0.74 -6.70
C TYR A 51 11.03 -1.86 -7.04
N LYS A 52 11.62 -1.86 -8.25
CA LYS A 52 12.61 -2.87 -8.64
C LYS A 52 13.82 -2.82 -7.71
N VAL A 53 14.36 -1.64 -7.45
CA VAL A 53 15.47 -1.43 -6.51
C VAL A 53 15.09 -1.88 -5.10
N HIS A 54 13.90 -1.51 -4.62
CA HIS A 54 13.38 -1.92 -3.32
C HIS A 54 13.29 -3.45 -3.21
N ARG A 55 12.69 -4.11 -4.21
CA ARG A 55 12.53 -5.57 -4.25
C ARG A 55 13.87 -6.30 -4.29
N THR A 56 14.82 -5.81 -5.09
CA THR A 56 16.17 -6.38 -5.16
C THR A 56 16.93 -6.25 -3.85
N ALA A 57 16.78 -5.13 -3.14
CA ALA A 57 17.41 -4.95 -1.84
C ALA A 57 16.92 -5.98 -0.79
N GLY A 58 15.70 -6.48 -0.95
CA GLY A 58 15.15 -7.59 -0.18
C GLY A 58 14.79 -7.25 1.27
N SER A 59 14.20 -8.23 1.96
CA SER A 59 13.58 -8.05 3.28
C SER A 59 14.53 -7.65 4.42
N LYS A 60 15.83 -7.76 4.21
CA LYS A 60 16.85 -7.37 5.20
C LYS A 60 17.11 -5.86 5.21
N ARG A 61 16.68 -5.12 4.18
CA ARG A 61 16.84 -3.67 4.13
C ARG A 61 15.94 -3.01 5.17
N GLU A 62 16.50 -2.04 5.89
CA GLU A 62 15.73 -1.21 6.81
C GLU A 62 14.54 -0.55 6.10
N GLY A 63 13.39 -0.52 6.77
CA GLY A 63 12.16 0.02 6.22
C GLY A 63 11.51 -0.82 5.11
N TYR A 64 12.07 -2.00 4.76
CA TYR A 64 11.54 -2.81 3.65
C TYR A 64 10.05 -3.12 3.82
N ALA A 65 9.67 -3.71 4.97
CA ALA A 65 8.28 -4.08 5.24
C ALA A 65 7.35 -2.86 5.22
N ARG A 66 7.79 -1.73 5.78
CA ARG A 66 7.01 -0.50 5.91
C ARG A 66 6.71 0.13 4.55
N LYS A 67 7.73 0.24 3.70
CA LYS A 67 7.58 0.72 2.32
C LYS A 67 6.74 -0.24 1.47
N ARG A 68 6.87 -1.56 1.69
CA ARG A 68 6.02 -2.56 1.03
C ARG A 68 4.55 -2.37 1.40
N ASP A 69 4.22 -2.14 2.66
CA ASP A 69 2.83 -1.93 3.10
C ASP A 69 2.21 -0.70 2.44
N ILE A 70 2.96 0.41 2.39
CA ILE A 70 2.54 1.65 1.71
C ILE A 70 2.32 1.37 0.21
N TYR A 71 3.26 0.70 -0.45
CA TYR A 71 3.14 0.41 -1.88
C TYR A 71 1.98 -0.53 -2.21
N LEU A 72 1.73 -1.55 -1.39
CA LEU A 72 0.57 -2.44 -1.51
C LEU A 72 -0.74 -1.65 -1.48
N TYR A 73 -0.84 -0.67 -0.59
CA TYR A 73 -2.01 0.22 -0.53
C TYR A 73 -2.17 1.05 -1.81
N LEU A 74 -1.09 1.68 -2.28
CA LEU A 74 -1.14 2.54 -3.47
C LEU A 74 -1.53 1.77 -4.72
N GLN A 75 -0.94 0.59 -4.96
CA GLN A 75 -1.26 -0.22 -6.14
C GLN A 75 -2.67 -0.79 -6.10
N ALA A 76 -3.16 -1.20 -4.92
CA ALA A 76 -4.52 -1.71 -4.77
C ALA A 76 -5.56 -0.59 -4.94
N SER A 77 -5.27 0.61 -4.40
CA SER A 77 -6.09 1.81 -4.59
C SER A 77 -6.18 2.17 -6.07
N GLN A 78 -5.06 2.21 -6.78
CA GLN A 78 -5.03 2.54 -8.20
C GLN A 78 -5.83 1.53 -9.04
N ALA A 79 -5.60 0.23 -8.84
CA ALA A 79 -6.32 -0.80 -9.58
C ALA A 79 -7.84 -0.72 -9.34
N TYR A 80 -8.25 -0.47 -8.09
CA TYR A 80 -9.65 -0.30 -7.71
C TYR A 80 -10.26 0.94 -8.37
N GLU A 81 -9.61 2.11 -8.26
CA GLU A 81 -10.11 3.38 -8.77
C GLU A 81 -10.16 3.42 -10.30
N ALA A 82 -9.13 2.89 -10.97
CA ALA A 82 -9.07 2.82 -12.42
C ALA A 82 -9.97 1.72 -13.00
N ARG A 83 -10.43 0.77 -12.15
CA ARG A 83 -11.13 -0.45 -12.57
C ARG A 83 -10.37 -1.23 -13.64
N ASP A 84 -9.05 -1.25 -13.54
CA ASP A 84 -8.16 -1.87 -14.52
C ASP A 84 -7.44 -3.08 -13.91
N CYS A 85 -7.73 -4.25 -14.49
CA CYS A 85 -7.22 -5.56 -14.07
C CYS A 85 -5.86 -5.92 -14.68
N GLY A 86 -5.33 -5.07 -15.56
CA GLY A 86 -4.02 -5.20 -16.19
C GLY A 86 -2.89 -4.50 -15.43
N CYS A 87 -1.70 -4.52 -16.01
CA CYS A 87 -0.52 -3.91 -15.39
C CYS A 87 -0.61 -2.38 -15.26
N ALA A 88 -1.32 -1.69 -16.17
CA ALA A 88 -1.50 -0.25 -16.08
C ALA A 88 -2.33 0.15 -14.84
N GLY A 89 -3.34 -0.63 -14.47
CA GLY A 89 -4.09 -0.47 -13.23
C GLY A 89 -3.33 -0.90 -11.98
N LYS A 90 -2.61 -2.03 -12.04
CA LYS A 90 -1.98 -2.64 -10.86
C LYS A 90 -0.58 -2.15 -10.52
N VAL A 91 0.03 -1.31 -11.35
CA VAL A 91 1.35 -0.74 -11.07
C VAL A 91 1.22 0.73 -10.72
N ALA A 92 1.53 1.06 -9.47
CA ALA A 92 1.56 2.44 -8.99
C ALA A 92 2.95 3.08 -9.12
N PRO A 93 3.05 4.42 -9.19
CA PRO A 93 4.31 5.14 -9.04
C PRO A 93 5.00 4.84 -7.70
N TRP A 94 6.34 4.91 -7.67
CA TRP A 94 7.10 4.63 -6.45
C TRP A 94 7.35 5.88 -5.60
N GLU A 95 7.46 7.05 -6.23
CA GLU A 95 7.75 8.32 -5.57
C GLU A 95 6.83 8.63 -4.37
N PRO A 96 5.51 8.35 -4.42
CA PRO A 96 4.64 8.55 -3.26
C PRO A 96 5.00 7.66 -2.05
N VAL A 97 5.56 6.46 -2.27
CA VAL A 97 6.02 5.59 -1.17
C VAL A 97 7.12 6.26 -0.38
N GLU A 98 8.09 6.85 -1.08
CA GLU A 98 9.21 7.56 -0.47
C GLU A 98 8.73 8.80 0.28
N ALA A 99 7.82 9.58 -0.33
CA ALA A 99 7.26 10.77 0.30
C ALA A 99 6.46 10.44 1.58
N ILE A 100 5.60 9.42 1.53
CA ILE A 100 4.82 8.97 2.69
C ILE A 100 5.75 8.45 3.79
N TYR A 101 6.74 7.62 3.43
CA TYR A 101 7.68 7.05 4.39
C TYR A 101 8.55 8.13 5.05
N ALA A 102 9.06 9.08 4.27
CA ALA A 102 9.81 10.23 4.80
C ALA A 102 8.94 11.10 5.72
N GLY A 103 7.67 11.29 5.38
CA GLY A 103 6.72 11.96 6.27
C GLY A 103 6.51 11.21 7.59
N LEU A 104 6.52 9.86 7.58
CA LEU A 104 6.44 9.06 8.81
C LEU A 104 7.71 9.22 9.64
N GLN A 105 8.88 9.25 8.98
CA GLN A 105 10.16 9.49 9.65
C GLN A 105 10.21 10.87 10.29
N HIS A 106 9.71 11.90 9.62
CA HIS A 106 9.68 13.25 10.16
C HIS A 106 8.78 13.37 11.41
N GLU A 107 7.64 12.67 11.43
CA GLU A 107 6.69 12.74 12.54
C GLU A 107 7.12 11.88 13.75
N PHE A 108 7.67 10.69 13.49
CA PHE A 108 7.91 9.68 14.53
C PHE A 108 9.38 9.33 14.76
N GLY A 109 10.30 9.87 13.96
CA GLY A 109 11.70 9.44 13.93
C GLY A 109 11.84 8.08 13.26
N GLU A 110 12.00 7.01 14.04
CA GLU A 110 12.06 5.66 13.49
C GLU A 110 10.66 5.16 13.11
N VAL A 111 10.50 4.69 11.87
CA VAL A 111 9.24 4.11 11.39
C VAL A 111 9.19 2.63 11.74
N THR A 112 8.34 2.30 12.72
CA THR A 112 8.01 0.94 13.11
C THR A 112 6.90 0.37 12.23
N GLN A 113 6.65 -0.93 12.38
CA GLN A 113 5.56 -1.63 11.69
C GLN A 113 4.16 -1.10 12.09
N ALA A 114 4.00 -0.61 13.33
CA ALA A 114 2.72 -0.12 13.81
C ALA A 114 2.23 1.10 13.01
N GLN A 115 3.14 2.00 12.64
CA GLN A 115 2.77 3.18 11.86
C GLN A 115 2.39 2.88 10.41
N THR A 116 2.79 1.73 9.85
CA THR A 116 2.36 1.31 8.50
C THR A 116 1.26 0.27 8.49
N ALA A 117 0.80 -0.22 9.65
CA ALA A 117 -0.22 -1.24 9.76
C ALA A 117 -1.55 -0.83 9.08
N THR A 118 -1.95 0.44 9.22
CA THR A 118 -3.15 0.97 8.57
C THR A 118 -3.10 0.86 7.04
N TYR A 119 -1.93 1.04 6.42
CA TYR A 119 -1.78 0.84 4.97
C TYR A 119 -1.93 -0.62 4.59
N ALA A 120 -1.32 -1.54 5.36
CA ALA A 120 -1.44 -2.97 5.12
C ALA A 120 -2.90 -3.45 5.24
N SER A 121 -3.62 -3.01 6.27
CA SER A 121 -5.04 -3.32 6.47
C SER A 121 -5.93 -2.75 5.36
N ALA A 122 -5.67 -1.50 4.95
CA ALA A 122 -6.41 -0.88 3.85
C ALA A 122 -6.12 -1.57 2.51
N ALA A 123 -4.86 -1.92 2.25
CA ALA A 123 -4.45 -2.67 1.08
C ALA A 123 -5.15 -4.02 1.00
N ALA A 124 -5.23 -4.78 2.10
CA ALA A 124 -5.91 -6.07 2.11
C ALA A 124 -7.37 -5.95 1.65
N ARG A 125 -8.12 -4.99 2.19
CA ARG A 125 -9.52 -4.75 1.82
C ARG A 125 -9.69 -4.34 0.36
N LEU A 126 -8.79 -3.50 -0.16
CA LEU A 126 -8.80 -3.08 -1.56
C LEU A 126 -8.37 -4.22 -2.49
N ILE A 127 -7.41 -5.04 -2.08
CA ILE A 127 -6.99 -6.24 -2.82
C ILE A 127 -8.19 -7.18 -2.96
N ASP A 128 -8.88 -7.51 -1.87
CA ASP A 128 -10.08 -8.36 -1.91
C ASP A 128 -11.12 -7.81 -2.90
N ALA A 129 -11.38 -6.50 -2.85
CA ALA A 129 -12.29 -5.82 -3.78
C ALA A 129 -11.83 -5.91 -5.24
N VAL A 130 -10.53 -5.72 -5.50
CA VAL A 130 -9.95 -5.83 -6.85
C VAL A 130 -9.99 -7.29 -7.33
N GLU A 131 -9.72 -8.27 -6.48
CA GLU A 131 -9.78 -9.69 -6.85
C GLU A 131 -11.22 -10.10 -7.20
N MET A 132 -12.23 -9.61 -6.45
CA MET A 132 -13.64 -9.78 -6.80
C MET A 132 -13.99 -9.11 -8.13
N MET A 133 -13.58 -7.84 -8.30
CA MET A 133 -13.82 -7.06 -9.51
C MET A 133 -13.18 -7.70 -10.76
N CYS A 134 -11.96 -8.24 -10.61
CA CYS A 134 -11.14 -8.77 -11.70
C CYS A 134 -11.25 -10.29 -11.86
N GLN A 135 -11.98 -10.99 -10.98
CA GLN A 135 -12.17 -12.44 -11.03
C GLN A 135 -10.85 -13.23 -11.01
N GLY A 136 -9.89 -12.80 -10.19
CA GLY A 136 -8.59 -13.46 -10.11
C GLY A 136 -7.65 -12.80 -9.12
N ARG A 137 -6.52 -13.46 -8.86
CA ARG A 137 -5.53 -12.99 -7.88
C ARG A 137 -4.90 -11.67 -8.27
N PHE A 138 -4.68 -10.80 -7.31
CA PHE A 138 -4.05 -9.51 -7.52
C PHE A 138 -2.63 -9.65 -8.09
#